data_AF-A0A8C5WZI9-F1
#
_entry.id   AF-A0A8C5WZI9-F1
#
_cell.length_a   1.000
_cell.length_b   1.000
_cell.length_c   1.000
_cell.angle_alpha   90.00
_cell.angle_beta   90.00
_cell.angle_gamma   90.00
#
_symmetry.space_group_name_H-M   'P 1'
#
loop_
_entity.id
_entity.type
_entity.pdbx_description
1 polymer ?
#
loop_
_entity_poly.entity_id
_entity_poly.type
_entity_poly.pdbx_seq_one_letter_code
_entity_poly.pdbx_strand_id
1 'polypeptide(L)'
;CFPEPQPTRKTERYLEALEAVQLELEAVNQQANRAFAQLKAKFSHMRRPHLERRNIIIQNIPGFWVTAFLNHPQLSAMINDRDEDILSYMTNLQVVDFTHAKSGCKIKFYFSSNPYFQNEVIVKELVSHSTPIRWWRGQDPLAHGQKNFEMSRSFFSWFCDHSFPAGDRIAEVGLCCVPLMKTCTPNVTQAS
;
A
#
# COMPACT_ATOMS: atom_id res chain seq x y z
N CYS A 1 7.61 -13.51 -51.88
CA CYS A 1 7.45 -13.96 -50.48
C CYS A 1 8.22 -15.25 -50.28
N PHE A 2 9.26 -15.24 -49.44
CA PHE A 2 9.91 -16.49 -49.04
C PHE A 2 8.99 -17.22 -48.03
N PRO A 3 8.71 -18.51 -48.20
CA PRO A 3 7.98 -19.26 -47.19
C PRO A 3 8.86 -19.41 -45.93
N GLU A 4 8.28 -19.13 -44.77
CA GLU A 4 8.90 -19.41 -43.47
C GLU A 4 9.33 -20.88 -43.39
N PRO A 5 10.55 -21.19 -42.91
CA PRO A 5 11.01 -22.56 -42.78
C PRO A 5 10.13 -23.32 -41.78
N GLN A 6 9.46 -24.37 -42.26
CA GLN A 6 8.60 -25.20 -41.42
C GLN A 6 9.45 -25.99 -40.41
N PRO A 7 9.04 -26.07 -39.13
CA PRO A 7 9.75 -26.83 -38.13
C PRO A 7 9.84 -28.30 -38.53
N THR A 8 10.97 -28.95 -38.23
CA THR A 8 11.14 -30.37 -38.53
C THR A 8 10.24 -31.21 -37.62
N ARG A 9 9.81 -32.40 -38.06
CA ARG A 9 9.04 -33.35 -37.22
C ARG A 9 9.67 -33.63 -35.84
N LYS A 10 10.99 -33.54 -35.74
CA LYS A 10 11.71 -33.72 -34.48
C LYS A 10 11.51 -32.49 -33.57
N THR A 11 11.58 -31.29 -34.14
CA THR A 11 11.29 -30.02 -33.46
C THR A 11 9.85 -29.98 -32.96
N GLU A 12 8.87 -30.39 -33.77
CA GLU A 12 7.45 -30.44 -33.38
C GLU A 12 7.23 -31.30 -32.13
N ARG A 13 7.80 -32.51 -32.10
CA ARG A 13 7.71 -33.40 -30.91
C ARG A 13 8.34 -32.80 -29.65
N TYR A 14 9.39 -32.00 -29.78
CA TYR A 14 9.98 -31.32 -28.63
C TYR A 14 9.13 -30.14 -28.16
N LEU A 15 8.48 -29.41 -29.07
CA LEU A 15 7.55 -28.34 -28.71
C LEU A 15 6.31 -28.90 -28.00
N GLU A 16 5.75 -30.00 -28.50
CA GLU A 16 4.64 -30.71 -27.82
C GLU A 16 5.03 -31.18 -26.42
N ALA A 17 6.23 -31.76 -26.26
CA ALA A 17 6.74 -32.18 -24.96
C ALA A 17 6.95 -30.99 -24.01
N LEU A 18 7.43 -29.85 -24.52
CA LEU A 18 7.61 -28.62 -23.73
C LEU A 18 6.27 -28.04 -23.29
N GLU A 19 5.27 -28.03 -24.18
CA GLU A 19 3.91 -27.58 -23.86
C GLU A 19 3.28 -28.46 -22.78
N ALA A 20 3.44 -29.79 -22.86
CA ALA A 20 2.96 -30.70 -21.83
C ALA A 20 3.58 -30.40 -20.45
N VAL A 21 4.90 -30.20 -20.39
CA VAL A 21 5.59 -29.82 -19.14
C VAL A 21 5.13 -28.46 -18.63
N GLN A 22 4.91 -27.49 -19.52
CA GLN A 22 4.41 -26.16 -19.14
C GLN A 22 3.01 -26.25 -18.52
N LEU A 23 2.12 -27.07 -19.08
CA LEU A 23 0.78 -27.31 -18.52
C LEU A 23 0.83 -27.97 -17.13
N GLU A 24 1.74 -28.92 -16.92
CA GLU A 24 1.97 -29.53 -15.60
C GLU A 24 2.48 -28.50 -14.58
N LEU A 25 3.44 -27.65 -14.97
CA LEU A 25 3.97 -26.58 -14.13
C LEU A 25 2.87 -25.57 -13.75
N GLU A 26 2.03 -25.19 -14.71
CA GLU A 26 0.88 -24.33 -14.46
C GLU A 26 -0.12 -24.95 -13.50
N ALA A 27 -0.39 -26.25 -13.62
CA ALA A 27 -1.26 -26.96 -12.69
C ALA A 27 -0.72 -26.92 -11.25
N VAL A 28 0.59 -27.15 -11.06
CA VAL A 28 1.25 -27.05 -9.74
C VAL A 28 1.18 -25.62 -9.20
N ASN A 29 1.48 -24.61 -10.03
CA ASN A 29 1.40 -23.20 -9.64
C ASN A 29 -0.02 -22.80 -9.23
N GLN A 30 -1.03 -23.25 -9.99
CA GLN A 30 -2.44 -23.01 -9.64
C GLN A 30 -2.81 -23.68 -8.32
N GLN A 31 -2.33 -24.89 -8.05
CA GLN A 31 -2.58 -25.58 -6.79
C GLN A 31 -1.95 -24.83 -5.61
N ALA A 32 -0.69 -24.38 -5.74
CA ALA A 32 -0.02 -23.58 -4.74
C ALA A 32 -0.73 -22.25 -4.47
N ASN A 33 -1.14 -21.54 -5.53
CA ASN A 33 -1.88 -20.29 -5.43
C ASN A 33 -3.23 -20.47 -4.70
N ARG A 34 -3.96 -21.57 -4.98
CA ARG A 34 -5.21 -21.89 -4.28
C ARG A 34 -4.98 -22.16 -2.80
N ALA A 35 -3.99 -22.97 -2.45
CA ALA A 35 -3.65 -23.26 -1.06
C ALA A 35 -3.25 -22.00 -0.29
N PHE A 36 -2.40 -21.16 -0.90
CA PHE A 36 -1.99 -19.88 -0.32
C PHE A 36 -3.17 -18.93 -0.13
N ALA A 37 -4.07 -18.82 -1.11
CA ALA A 37 -5.26 -17.98 -1.01
C ALA A 37 -6.19 -18.42 0.13
N GLN A 38 -6.41 -19.73 0.28
CA GLN A 38 -7.20 -20.29 1.39
C GLN A 38 -6.56 -19.99 2.75
N LEU A 39 -5.25 -20.18 2.87
CA LEU A 39 -4.53 -19.88 4.11
C LEU A 39 -4.61 -18.39 4.45
N LYS A 40 -4.38 -17.52 3.47
CA LYS A 40 -4.49 -16.06 3.63
C LYS A 40 -5.90 -15.65 4.05
N ALA A 41 -6.94 -16.23 3.45
CA ALA A 41 -8.33 -15.96 3.83
C ALA A 41 -8.63 -16.38 5.28
N LYS A 42 -8.19 -17.58 5.68
CA LYS A 42 -8.35 -18.07 7.06
C LYS A 42 -7.69 -17.13 8.08
N PHE A 43 -6.43 -16.75 7.86
CA PHE A 43 -5.73 -15.84 8.77
C PHE A 43 -6.28 -14.42 8.73
N SER A 44 -6.75 -13.93 7.59
CA SER A 44 -7.44 -12.65 7.50
C SER A 44 -8.70 -12.63 8.37
N HIS A 45 -9.52 -13.68 8.29
CA HIS A 45 -10.72 -13.83 9.12
C HIS A 45 -10.36 -13.86 10.62
N MET A 46 -9.36 -14.63 11.02
CA MET A 46 -8.91 -14.70 12.41
C MET A 46 -8.35 -13.36 12.92
N ARG A 47 -7.65 -12.60 12.08
CA ARG A 47 -7.08 -11.29 12.45
C ARG A 47 -8.12 -10.19 12.61
N ARG A 48 -9.24 -10.28 11.88
CA ARG A 48 -10.28 -9.24 11.82
C ARG A 48 -10.76 -8.75 13.21
N PRO A 49 -11.21 -9.61 14.14
CA PRO A 49 -11.66 -9.13 15.46
C PRO A 49 -10.56 -8.42 16.26
N HIS A 50 -9.30 -8.87 16.13
CA HIS A 50 -8.17 -8.20 16.79
C HIS A 50 -7.89 -6.81 16.20
N LEU A 51 -7.97 -6.67 14.87
CA LEU A 51 -7.80 -5.39 14.20
C LEU A 51 -8.94 -4.41 14.51
N GLU A 52 -10.18 -4.90 14.53
CA GLU A 52 -11.35 -4.11 14.94
C GLU A 52 -11.19 -3.58 16.38
N ARG A 53 -10.86 -4.47 17.34
CA ARG A 53 -10.59 -4.08 18.73
C ARG A 53 -9.44 -3.08 18.85
N ARG A 54 -8.34 -3.32 18.12
CA ARG A 54 -7.19 -2.41 18.09
C ARG A 54 -7.60 -1.01 17.59
N ASN A 55 -8.39 -0.94 16.52
CA ASN A 55 -8.81 0.33 15.95
C ASN A 55 -9.69 1.14 16.93
N ILE A 56 -10.57 0.48 17.69
CA ILE A 56 -11.35 1.14 18.76
C ILE A 56 -10.42 1.76 19.82
N ILE A 57 -9.37 1.05 20.22
CA ILE A 57 -8.41 1.56 21.21
C ILE A 57 -7.64 2.76 20.64
N ILE A 58 -7.12 2.65 19.40
CA ILE A 58 -6.36 3.71 18.74
C ILE A 58 -7.17 5.02 18.59
N GLN A 59 -8.48 4.92 18.33
CA GLN A 59 -9.36 6.10 18.22
C GLN A 59 -9.39 6.96 19.49
N ASN A 60 -9.03 6.40 20.65
CA ASN A 60 -8.96 7.11 21.92
C ASN A 60 -7.56 7.68 22.23
N ILE A 61 -6.61 7.58 21.29
CA ILE A 61 -5.23 8.09 21.43
C ILE A 61 -5.04 9.22 20.41
N PRO A 62 -5.17 10.49 20.82
CA PRO A 62 -4.97 11.64 19.93
C PRO A 62 -3.57 11.62 19.30
N GLY A 63 -3.50 11.93 18.00
CA GLY A 63 -2.24 12.00 17.27
C GLY A 63 -1.55 10.67 17.00
N PHE A 64 -2.17 9.52 17.32
CA PHE A 64 -1.54 8.21 17.20
C PHE A 64 -0.89 7.96 15.82
N TRP A 65 -1.62 8.23 14.74
CA TRP A 65 -1.13 7.93 13.39
C TRP A 65 -0.02 8.89 12.94
N VAL A 66 -0.12 10.19 13.22
CA VAL A 66 0.96 11.13 12.89
C VAL A 66 2.23 10.77 13.66
N THR A 67 2.14 10.49 14.95
CA THR A 67 3.27 10.02 15.75
C THR A 67 3.85 8.71 15.19
N ALA A 68 3.01 7.77 14.78
CA ALA A 68 3.47 6.52 14.20
C ALA A 68 4.25 6.71 12.89
N PHE A 69 3.81 7.64 12.05
CA PHE A 69 4.45 7.96 10.78
C PHE A 69 5.78 8.68 11.01
N LEU A 70 5.83 9.63 11.95
CA LEU A 70 7.06 10.35 12.31
C LEU A 70 8.11 9.45 12.97
N ASN A 71 7.68 8.45 13.74
CA ASN A 71 8.58 7.47 14.36
C ASN A 71 9.13 6.44 13.36
N HIS A 72 8.62 6.40 12.12
CA HIS A 72 9.10 5.50 11.09
C HIS A 72 10.13 6.21 10.18
N PRO A 73 11.43 5.85 10.20
CA PRO A 73 12.50 6.61 9.54
C PRO A 73 12.28 6.90 8.06
N GLN A 74 11.69 5.95 7.31
CA GLN A 74 11.42 6.14 5.89
C GLN A 74 10.20 7.03 5.62
N LEU A 75 9.21 7.03 6.54
CA LEU A 75 7.99 7.82 6.37
C LEU A 75 8.23 9.27 6.80
N SER A 76 8.90 9.47 7.94
CA SER A 76 9.26 10.80 8.44
C SER A 76 10.11 11.59 7.47
N ALA A 77 11.01 10.94 6.73
CA ALA A 77 11.81 11.58 5.68
C ALA A 77 10.99 12.16 4.51
N MET A 78 9.70 11.80 4.39
CA MET A 78 8.79 12.32 3.37
C MET A 78 7.73 13.27 3.92
N ILE A 79 7.70 13.50 5.23
CA ILE A 79 6.70 14.33 5.90
C ILE A 79 7.37 15.67 6.21
N ASN A 80 6.81 16.75 5.66
CA ASN A 80 7.15 18.11 6.07
C ASN A 80 6.17 18.62 7.13
N ASP A 81 6.43 19.81 7.68
CA ASP A 81 5.60 20.41 8.74
C ASP A 81 4.12 20.54 8.37
N ARG A 82 3.82 20.83 7.09
CA ARG A 82 2.44 20.92 6.61
C ARG A 82 1.78 19.54 6.55
N ASP A 83 2.51 18.53 6.08
CA ASP A 83 2.01 17.16 6.04
C ASP A 83 1.77 16.62 7.45
N GLU A 84 2.64 16.96 8.41
CA GLU A 84 2.47 16.62 9.83
C GLU A 84 1.16 17.18 10.38
N ASP A 85 0.87 18.46 10.14
CA ASP A 85 -0.39 19.08 10.56
C ASP A 85 -1.60 18.39 9.91
N ILE A 86 -1.55 18.10 8.60
CA ILE A 86 -2.61 17.34 7.92
C ILE A 86 -2.78 15.94 8.54
N LEU A 87 -1.68 15.23 8.81
CA LEU A 87 -1.69 13.90 9.41
C LEU A 87 -2.21 13.93 10.85
N SER A 88 -2.18 15.06 11.55
CA SER A 88 -2.78 15.21 12.88
C SER A 88 -4.30 15.00 12.87
N TYR A 89 -4.97 15.27 11.74
CA TYR A 89 -6.39 15.00 11.53
C TYR A 89 -6.69 13.55 11.13
N MET A 90 -5.67 12.69 11.01
CA MET A 90 -5.84 11.30 10.64
C MET A 90 -6.41 10.47 11.78
N THR A 91 -7.58 9.86 11.56
CA THR A 91 -8.31 9.10 12.57
C THR A 91 -8.12 7.59 12.45
N ASN A 92 -7.84 7.10 11.24
CA ASN A 92 -7.70 5.67 11.00
C ASN A 92 -6.81 5.35 9.79
N LEU A 93 -6.18 4.18 9.82
CA LEU A 93 -5.45 3.58 8.72
C LEU A 93 -5.90 2.14 8.52
N GLN A 94 -6.38 1.83 7.32
CA GLN A 94 -6.76 0.47 6.97
C GLN A 94 -6.01 -0.01 5.75
N VAL A 95 -5.56 -1.26 5.82
CA VAL A 95 -4.86 -1.91 4.72
C VAL A 95 -5.66 -3.14 4.33
N VAL A 96 -6.06 -3.15 3.06
CA VAL A 96 -6.94 -4.15 2.47
C VAL A 96 -6.17 -4.84 1.35
N ASP A 97 -5.86 -6.10 1.57
CA ASP A 97 -5.28 -6.97 0.55
C ASP A 97 -6.37 -7.45 -0.42
N PHE A 98 -6.09 -7.41 -1.72
CA PHE A 98 -6.92 -8.12 -2.69
C PHE A 98 -6.53 -9.60 -2.72
N THR A 99 -7.55 -10.46 -2.73
CA THR A 99 -7.42 -11.92 -2.74
C THR A 99 -7.37 -12.52 -4.14
N HIS A 100 -7.46 -11.71 -5.20
CA HIS A 100 -7.47 -12.19 -6.59
C HIS A 100 -6.19 -11.83 -7.36
N ALA A 101 -5.95 -12.62 -8.42
CA ALA A 101 -4.72 -12.78 -9.23
C ALA A 101 -3.96 -11.52 -9.70
N LYS A 102 -4.46 -10.32 -9.43
CA LYS A 102 -3.71 -9.06 -9.53
C LYS A 102 -3.41 -8.62 -8.10
N SER A 103 -2.20 -8.92 -7.64
CA SER A 103 -1.66 -8.59 -6.31
C SER A 103 -1.72 -7.08 -6.03
N GLY A 104 -2.90 -6.58 -5.68
CA GLY A 104 -3.12 -5.20 -5.26
C GLY A 104 -3.21 -5.13 -3.74
N CYS A 105 -2.64 -4.08 -3.16
CA CYS A 105 -2.93 -3.66 -1.80
C CYS A 105 -3.57 -2.27 -1.88
N LYS A 106 -4.65 -2.08 -1.11
CA LYS A 106 -5.31 -0.78 -0.92
C LYS A 106 -5.05 -0.29 0.48
N ILE A 107 -4.51 0.92 0.57
CA ILE A 107 -4.33 1.63 1.83
C ILE A 107 -5.36 2.74 1.89
N LYS A 108 -6.16 2.77 2.95
CA LYS A 108 -7.18 3.78 3.21
C LYS A 108 -6.78 4.62 4.40
N PHE A 109 -6.64 5.92 4.15
CA PHE A 109 -6.36 6.94 5.14
C PHE A 109 -7.67 7.66 5.47
N TYR A 110 -8.08 7.65 6.73
CA TYR A 110 -9.31 8.30 7.18
C TYR A 110 -8.95 9.57 7.93
N PHE A 111 -9.65 10.66 7.62
CA PHE A 111 -9.43 11.98 8.19
C PHE A 111 -10.73 12.51 8.79
N SER A 112 -10.62 13.22 9.91
CA SER A 112 -11.70 14.11 10.35
C SER A 112 -11.77 15.36 9.47
N SER A 113 -12.82 16.16 9.67
CA SER A 113 -12.91 17.50 9.07
C SER A 113 -11.62 18.29 9.36
N ASN A 114 -11.05 18.89 8.32
CA ASN A 114 -9.77 19.59 8.37
C ASN A 114 -9.76 20.77 7.38
N PRO A 115 -8.88 21.77 7.57
CA PRO A 115 -8.86 22.98 6.76
C PRO A 115 -8.18 22.81 5.38
N TYR A 116 -7.69 21.63 5.03
CA TYR A 116 -6.88 21.41 3.82
C TYR A 116 -7.66 20.82 2.66
N PHE A 117 -8.45 19.78 2.89
CA PHE A 117 -9.22 19.10 1.86
C PHE A 117 -10.58 18.59 2.34
N GLN A 118 -11.42 18.21 1.39
CA GLN A 118 -12.79 17.70 1.63
C GLN A 118 -12.84 16.19 1.91
N ASN A 119 -11.81 15.44 1.53
CA ASN A 119 -11.82 13.99 1.61
C ASN A 119 -11.91 13.51 3.07
N GLU A 120 -12.94 12.74 3.40
CA GLU A 120 -12.95 11.95 4.64
C GLU A 120 -12.06 10.72 4.53
N VAL A 121 -11.90 10.19 3.30
CA VAL A 121 -11.07 9.02 3.02
C VAL A 121 -10.24 9.25 1.76
N ILE A 122 -8.94 9.00 1.85
CA ILE A 122 -8.02 8.95 0.72
C ILE A 122 -7.55 7.50 0.55
N VAL A 123 -7.72 6.94 -0.65
CA VAL A 123 -7.33 5.55 -0.94
C VAL A 123 -6.14 5.54 -1.90
N LYS A 124 -5.10 4.78 -1.57
CA LYS A 124 -3.99 4.47 -2.47
C LYS A 124 -4.03 2.99 -2.84
N GLU A 125 -4.18 2.70 -4.12
CA GLU A 125 -3.93 1.38 -4.69
C GLU A 125 -2.50 1.35 -5.21
N LEU A 126 -1.65 0.51 -4.63
CA LEU A 126 -0.19 0.55 -4.89
C LEU A 126 0.17 0.41 -6.38
N VAL A 127 -0.64 -0.32 -7.15
CA VAL A 127 -0.30 -0.74 -8.52
C VAL A 127 -1.13 -0.02 -9.58
N SER A 128 -2.16 0.74 -9.22
CA SER A 128 -3.16 1.16 -10.22
C SER A 128 -3.66 2.59 -10.13
N HIS A 129 -4.01 3.08 -8.94
CA HIS A 129 -4.84 4.28 -8.85
C HIS A 129 -4.77 4.88 -7.44
N SER A 130 -4.95 6.18 -7.31
CA SER A 130 -5.17 6.85 -6.01
C SER A 130 -6.41 7.72 -6.08
N THR A 131 -7.12 7.88 -4.96
CA THR A 131 -8.19 8.88 -4.86
C THR A 131 -7.59 10.28 -5.03
N PRO A 132 -8.08 11.09 -5.98
CA PRO A 132 -7.67 12.49 -6.10
C PRO A 132 -8.03 13.27 -4.82
N ILE A 133 -7.08 14.08 -4.35
CA ILE A 133 -7.28 14.93 -3.18
C ILE A 133 -8.04 16.18 -3.61
N ARG A 134 -9.17 16.45 -2.96
CA ARG A 134 -10.04 17.60 -3.21
C ARG A 134 -9.67 18.73 -2.26
N TRP A 135 -8.61 19.45 -2.59
CA TRP A 135 -8.12 20.57 -1.81
C TRP A 135 -9.15 21.70 -1.74
N TRP A 136 -9.23 22.38 -0.58
CA TRP A 136 -9.95 23.64 -0.46
C TRP A 136 -9.23 24.76 -1.23
N ARG A 137 -9.92 25.88 -1.50
CA ARG A 137 -9.31 27.01 -2.22
C ARG A 137 -8.07 27.52 -1.49
N GLY A 138 -6.99 27.74 -2.23
CA GLY A 138 -5.71 28.19 -1.68
C GLY A 138 -4.88 27.09 -1.00
N GLN A 139 -5.44 25.88 -0.85
CA GLN A 139 -4.74 24.75 -0.22
C GLN A 139 -4.08 23.82 -1.24
N ASP A 140 -4.45 23.87 -2.50
CA ASP A 140 -3.85 23.02 -3.53
C ASP A 140 -2.35 23.36 -3.72
N PRO A 141 -1.43 22.42 -3.40
CA PRO A 141 0.00 22.62 -3.58
C PRO A 141 0.43 22.81 -5.04
N LEU A 142 -0.34 22.29 -6.00
CA LEU A 142 -0.02 22.32 -7.43
C LEU A 142 -0.55 23.56 -8.14
N ALA A 143 -1.54 24.24 -7.57
CA ALA A 143 -2.21 25.38 -8.20
C ALA A 143 -1.34 26.65 -8.33
N HIS A 144 -0.26 26.77 -7.54
CA HIS A 144 0.49 28.02 -7.41
C HIS A 144 1.76 28.13 -8.24
N GLY A 145 2.06 27.21 -9.17
CA GLY A 145 3.16 27.34 -10.16
C GLY A 145 4.58 27.56 -9.61
N GLN A 146 4.75 27.75 -8.30
CA GLN A 146 6.02 27.88 -7.62
C GLN A 146 6.51 26.48 -7.29
N LYS A 147 7.56 26.08 -8.00
CA LYS A 147 8.44 24.97 -7.59
C LYS A 147 9.14 25.35 -6.28
N ASN A 148 8.41 25.39 -5.17
CA ASN A 148 9.02 25.39 -3.85
C ASN A 148 9.64 24.01 -3.64
N PHE A 149 10.95 23.99 -3.41
CA PHE A 149 11.74 22.76 -3.25
C PHE A 149 11.22 21.90 -2.08
N GLU A 150 10.69 22.52 -1.03
CA GLU A 150 10.02 21.85 0.10
C GLU A 150 8.71 21.15 -0.30
N MET A 151 7.99 21.71 -1.29
CA MET A 151 6.70 21.20 -1.75
C MET A 151 6.86 20.02 -2.73
N SER A 152 8.06 19.86 -3.30
CA SER A 152 8.46 18.68 -4.10
C SER A 152 8.75 17.44 -3.24
N ARG A 153 8.76 17.57 -1.90
CA ARG A 153 8.97 16.48 -0.93
C ARG A 153 7.81 16.39 0.07
N SER A 154 6.57 16.44 -0.43
CA SER A 154 5.37 16.22 0.39
C SER A 154 4.93 14.76 0.35
N PHE A 155 4.53 14.22 1.50
CA PHE A 155 3.90 12.91 1.61
C PHE A 155 2.68 12.79 0.69
N PHE A 156 1.87 13.85 0.57
CA PHE A 156 0.63 13.82 -0.22
C PHE A 156 0.88 13.87 -1.74
N SER A 157 2.11 14.20 -2.18
CA SER A 157 2.49 14.07 -3.60
C SER A 157 2.51 12.60 -4.06
N TRP A 158 2.70 11.65 -3.14
CA TRP A 158 2.65 10.21 -3.42
C TRP A 158 1.29 9.75 -3.96
N PHE A 159 0.19 10.44 -3.64
CA PHE A 159 -1.11 10.09 -4.21
C PHE A 159 -1.22 10.47 -5.68
N CYS A 160 -0.44 11.43 -6.17
CA CYS A 160 -0.48 11.91 -7.54
C CYS A 160 0.56 11.25 -8.46
N ASP A 161 1.71 10.82 -7.93
CA ASP A 161 2.78 10.21 -8.72
C ASP A 161 2.95 8.71 -8.42
N HIS A 162 2.66 7.88 -9.41
CA HIS A 162 2.84 6.43 -9.37
C HIS A 162 4.24 5.98 -9.83
N SER A 163 5.05 6.90 -10.36
CA SER A 163 6.46 6.68 -10.76
C SER A 163 7.43 7.03 -9.63
N PHE A 164 6.90 7.49 -8.49
CA PHE A 164 7.71 7.96 -7.38
C PHE A 164 8.45 6.79 -6.70
N PRO A 165 9.80 6.80 -6.65
CA PRO A 165 10.59 5.69 -6.07
C PRO A 165 10.32 5.45 -4.58
N ALA A 166 9.69 6.41 -3.89
CA ALA A 166 9.28 6.23 -2.51
C ALA A 166 7.91 5.54 -2.36
N GLY A 167 7.16 5.37 -3.45
CA GLY A 167 5.94 4.58 -3.44
C GLY A 167 6.20 3.10 -3.16
N ASP A 168 7.33 2.58 -3.66
CA ASP A 168 7.84 1.26 -3.31
C ASP A 168 8.25 1.19 -1.84
N ARG A 169 8.80 2.28 -1.28
CA ARG A 169 9.17 2.35 0.15
C ARG A 169 7.94 2.33 1.06
N ILE A 170 6.90 3.11 0.78
CA ILE A 170 5.66 3.12 1.59
C ILE A 170 4.93 1.76 1.50
N ALA A 171 4.99 1.11 0.33
CA ALA A 171 4.50 -0.25 0.14
C ALA A 171 5.29 -1.29 0.96
N GLU A 172 6.63 -1.19 0.95
CA GLU A 172 7.57 -2.10 1.61
C GLU A 172 7.64 -1.95 3.13
N VAL A 173 7.27 -0.78 3.68
CA VAL A 173 7.16 -0.48 5.12
C VAL A 173 6.20 -1.42 5.87
N GLY A 174 5.54 -2.34 5.16
CA GLY A 174 4.75 -3.39 5.79
C GLY A 174 3.49 -2.79 6.42
N LEU A 175 2.89 -1.82 5.74
CA LEU A 175 1.53 -1.34 5.99
C LEU A 175 0.51 -2.50 6.09
N CYS A 176 0.88 -3.70 5.64
CA CYS A 176 0.39 -5.00 6.13
C CYS A 176 0.61 -5.22 7.65
N CYS A 177 0.03 -4.33 8.46
CA CYS A 177 -0.52 -4.50 9.80
C CYS A 177 0.39 -4.70 11.02
N VAL A 178 1.71 -4.86 10.91
CA VAL A 178 2.53 -5.20 12.11
C VAL A 178 3.72 -4.27 12.38
N PRO A 179 4.53 -3.83 11.41
CA PRO A 179 5.75 -3.07 11.69
C PRO A 179 5.53 -1.63 12.18
N LEU A 180 4.56 -0.89 11.62
CA LEU A 180 4.27 0.50 12.04
C LEU A 180 3.79 0.63 13.50
N MET A 181 3.27 -0.44 14.09
CA MET A 181 2.79 -0.42 15.47
C MET A 181 3.91 -0.74 16.48
N LYS A 182 4.96 -1.48 16.08
CA LYS A 182 6.09 -1.82 16.96
C LYS A 182 6.96 -0.60 17.28
N THR A 183 6.94 0.42 16.42
CA THR A 183 7.65 1.69 16.63
C THR A 183 6.91 2.65 17.57
N CYS A 184 5.66 2.33 17.97
CA CYS A 184 4.82 3.20 18.80
C CYS A 184 4.64 2.73 20.25
N THR A 185 5.10 1.53 20.59
CA THR A 185 5.16 1.09 21.99
C THR A 185 6.46 1.61 22.58
N PRO A 186 6.46 2.59 23.51
CA PRO A 186 7.62 2.81 24.35
C PRO A 186 7.94 1.48 25.05
N ASN A 187 9.22 1.15 25.23
CA ASN A 187 9.66 -0.05 25.94
C ASN A 187 8.97 -0.15 27.31
N VAL A 188 7.92 -0.97 27.43
CA VAL A 188 7.31 -1.35 28.72
C VAL A 188 8.08 -2.54 29.34
N THR A 189 9.24 -2.90 28.80
CA THR A 189 10.03 -4.06 29.23
C THR A 189 11.37 -3.72 29.90
N GLN A 190 11.40 -2.67 30.71
CA GLN A 190 12.41 -2.53 31.78
C GLN A 190 11.75 -2.02 33.07
N ALA A 191 11.00 -2.90 33.71
CA ALA A 191 10.68 -2.81 35.13
C ALA A 191 10.54 -4.24 35.67
N SER A 192 11.68 -4.85 35.98
CA SER A 192 11.82 -5.99 36.89
C SER A 192 13.22 -5.94 37.47
#